data_AF-K0KCR9-F1
#
_entry.id   AF-K0KCR9-F1
#
_cell.length_a   1.000
_cell.length_b   1.000
_cell.length_c   1.000
_cell.angle_alpha   90.00
_cell.angle_beta   90.00
_cell.angle_gamma   90.00
#
_symmetry.space_group_name_H-M   'P 1'
#
loop_
_entity.id
_entity.type
_entity.pdbx_description
1 polymer ?
#
loop_
_entity_poly.entity_id
_entity_poly.type
_entity_poly.pdbx_seq_one_letter_code
_entity_poly.pdbx_strand_id
1 'polypeptide(L)'
;MARPRPVFEGSDIEQDELEDILRADKGNQNSDEDSDDDFDKLSFGALKNAQDKMDKEDGKTKKKSNNNRSFDIVDPRVAGLQKKSNKSTKRDAIKETRYNDSDSESEQEQGGFFEEEDSEASDNENESRSHGKGKKKNKHAPTETSSKKKVSRVRQVPGLDNPKYKTLYQDIRFDTALGKADLNKIRKDYKFLDEYRENEINQINSILKNPKVKNKMSQKEINDLEYEAKSLKSRLDSLKNKDLQQEVLSKYKQENKGKNGGKFYLKKSEQRKIIQKHKFENMKTSQREKVVERKRKRRLGKEFKELEFNRPRN
;
A
#
# COMPACT_ATOMS: atom_id res chain seq x y z
N MET A 1 24.80 3.34 5.01
CA MET A 1 23.57 3.79 5.69
C MET A 1 22.34 3.21 4.99
N ALA A 2 21.63 2.28 5.63
CA ALA A 2 20.36 1.75 5.11
C ALA A 2 19.23 2.73 5.47
N ARG A 3 18.48 3.22 4.47
CA ARG A 3 17.35 4.14 4.71
C ARG A 3 16.27 3.44 5.56
N PRO A 4 15.68 4.11 6.55
CA PRO A 4 14.59 3.53 7.33
C PRO A 4 13.40 3.23 6.39
N ARG A 5 12.90 1.99 6.44
CA ARG A 5 11.70 1.59 5.70
C ARG A 5 10.50 2.35 6.29
N PRO A 6 9.63 2.95 5.47
CA PRO A 6 8.45 3.65 5.97
C PRO A 6 7.58 2.67 6.77
N VAL A 7 7.21 3.06 8.00
CA VAL A 7 6.23 2.33 8.81
C VAL A 7 4.87 2.56 8.18
N PHE A 8 4.44 1.59 7.39
CA PHE A 8 3.13 1.61 6.77
C PHE A 8 2.09 1.30 7.85
N GLU A 9 1.20 2.26 8.15
CA GLU A 9 0.09 2.04 9.07
C GLU A 9 -0.71 0.81 8.59
N GLY A 10 -1.02 -0.10 9.50
CA GLY A 10 -1.58 -1.41 9.19
C GLY A 10 -2.87 -1.41 8.38
N SER A 11 -3.55 -0.27 8.20
CA SER A 11 -4.75 -0.11 7.39
C SER A 11 -4.50 0.07 5.90
N ASP A 12 -3.33 0.58 5.49
CA ASP A 12 -3.07 0.83 4.08
C ASP A 12 -2.73 -0.50 3.36
N ILE A 13 -2.11 -1.47 4.06
CA ILE A 13 -1.87 -2.82 3.51
C ILE A 13 -3.21 -3.52 3.22
N GLU A 14 -4.24 -3.22 4.00
CA GLU A 14 -5.57 -3.85 3.85
C GLU A 14 -6.29 -3.39 2.57
N GLN A 15 -5.98 -2.21 2.02
CA GLN A 15 -6.56 -1.74 0.76
C GLN A 15 -5.96 -2.47 -0.44
N ASP A 16 -4.64 -2.60 -0.48
CA ASP A 16 -3.94 -3.26 -1.59
C ASP A 16 -4.30 -4.75 -1.66
N GLU A 17 -4.48 -5.43 -0.51
CA GLU A 17 -4.79 -6.86 -0.46
C GLU A 17 -6.13 -7.24 -1.11
N LEU A 18 -7.17 -6.47 -0.83
CA LEU A 18 -8.51 -6.74 -1.35
C LEU A 18 -8.58 -6.45 -2.86
N GLU A 19 -7.86 -5.41 -3.29
CA GLU A 19 -7.77 -5.04 -4.71
C GLU A 19 -6.90 -6.03 -5.49
N ASP A 20 -5.83 -6.55 -4.90
CA ASP A 20 -4.96 -7.56 -5.51
C ASP A 20 -5.69 -8.89 -5.74
N ILE A 21 -6.58 -9.31 -4.83
CA ILE A 21 -7.39 -10.53 -5.02
C ILE A 21 -8.40 -10.34 -6.16
N LEU A 22 -9.05 -9.18 -6.21
CA LEU A 22 -9.97 -8.84 -7.30
C LEU A 22 -9.27 -8.75 -8.66
N ARG A 23 -8.01 -8.29 -8.68
CA ARG A 23 -7.18 -8.24 -9.90
C ARG A 23 -6.70 -9.62 -10.33
N ALA A 24 -6.29 -10.46 -9.39
CA ALA A 24 -5.81 -11.82 -9.66
C ALA A 24 -6.92 -12.70 -10.26
N ASP A 25 -8.15 -12.64 -9.75
CA ASP A 25 -9.27 -13.42 -10.26
C ASP A 25 -9.69 -13.00 -11.68
N LYS A 26 -9.67 -11.69 -11.98
CA LYS A 26 -9.95 -11.18 -13.34
C LYS A 26 -8.87 -11.53 -14.36
N GLY A 27 -7.67 -11.89 -13.91
CA GLY A 27 -6.58 -12.38 -14.76
C GLY A 27 -6.67 -13.89 -15.04
N ASN A 28 -7.29 -14.67 -14.14
CA ASN A 28 -7.36 -16.13 -14.22
C ASN A 28 -8.61 -16.68 -14.93
N GLN A 29 -9.59 -15.82 -15.26
CA GLN A 29 -10.82 -16.24 -15.96
C GLN A 29 -10.61 -16.70 -17.41
N ASN A 30 -9.37 -16.73 -17.92
CA ASN A 30 -9.03 -17.27 -19.25
C ASN A 30 -8.14 -18.53 -19.19
N SER A 31 -7.89 -19.11 -18.01
CA SER A 31 -6.93 -20.22 -17.87
C SER A 31 -7.31 -21.37 -16.92
N ASP A 32 -8.53 -21.38 -16.36
CA ASP A 32 -8.94 -22.39 -15.37
C ASP A 32 -9.99 -23.39 -15.91
N GLU A 33 -9.84 -23.89 -17.14
CA GLU A 33 -10.70 -24.97 -17.67
C GLU A 33 -10.01 -26.35 -17.79
N ASP A 34 -8.72 -26.51 -17.47
CA ASP A 34 -8.00 -27.75 -17.83
C ASP A 34 -7.15 -28.42 -16.72
N SER A 35 -7.36 -28.17 -15.41
CA SER A 35 -6.49 -28.81 -14.39
C SER A 35 -7.14 -29.36 -13.11
N ASP A 36 -8.45 -29.21 -12.89
CA ASP A 36 -9.11 -29.76 -11.69
C ASP A 36 -9.85 -31.09 -11.97
N ASP A 37 -10.06 -31.47 -13.23
CA ASP A 37 -10.81 -32.67 -13.64
C ASP A 37 -10.01 -33.99 -13.54
N ASP A 38 -8.70 -33.93 -13.28
CA ASP A 38 -7.85 -35.13 -13.24
C ASP A 38 -7.75 -35.76 -11.85
N PHE A 39 -8.08 -35.02 -10.78
CA PHE A 39 -8.14 -35.58 -9.43
C PHE A 39 -9.46 -36.29 -9.13
N ASP A 40 -10.57 -35.86 -9.73
CA ASP A 40 -11.89 -36.49 -9.56
C ASP A 40 -12.05 -37.81 -10.34
N LYS A 41 -11.15 -38.10 -11.29
CA LYS A 41 -11.10 -39.39 -12.01
C LYS A 41 -10.36 -40.49 -11.24
N LEU A 42 -9.60 -40.13 -10.20
CA LEU A 42 -8.90 -41.10 -9.37
C LEU A 42 -9.87 -41.66 -8.32
N SER A 43 -10.50 -42.78 -8.66
CA SER A 43 -11.37 -43.47 -7.69
C SER A 43 -10.58 -43.86 -6.44
N PHE A 44 -11.24 -43.80 -5.28
CA PHE A 44 -10.65 -44.17 -3.99
C PHE A 44 -10.03 -45.58 -3.98
N GLY A 45 -10.51 -46.48 -4.85
CA GLY A 45 -9.94 -47.81 -5.05
C GLY A 45 -8.61 -47.80 -5.81
N ALA A 46 -8.41 -46.89 -6.77
CA ALA A 46 -7.14 -46.71 -7.48
C ALA A 46 -6.05 -46.17 -6.53
N LEU A 47 -6.42 -45.23 -5.66
CA LEU A 47 -5.55 -44.69 -4.61
C LEU A 47 -5.14 -45.77 -3.60
N LYS A 48 -6.09 -46.59 -3.13
CA LYS A 48 -5.77 -47.72 -2.23
C LYS A 48 -4.86 -48.75 -2.89
N ASN A 49 -5.09 -49.09 -4.15
CA ASN A 49 -4.21 -49.98 -4.91
C ASN A 49 -2.81 -49.41 -5.15
N ALA A 50 -2.68 -48.09 -5.31
CA ALA A 50 -1.38 -47.43 -5.43
C ALA A 50 -0.61 -47.48 -4.10
N GLN A 51 -1.31 -47.27 -2.98
CA GLN A 51 -0.72 -47.36 -1.65
C GLN A 51 -0.27 -48.79 -1.30
N ASP A 52 -1.12 -49.79 -1.57
CA ASP A 52 -0.77 -51.21 -1.39
C ASP A 52 0.40 -51.67 -2.29
N LYS A 53 0.65 -50.98 -3.42
CA LYS A 53 1.81 -51.25 -4.29
C LYS A 53 3.08 -50.61 -3.75
N MET A 54 3.00 -49.37 -3.26
CA MET A 54 4.14 -48.69 -2.60
C MET A 54 4.63 -49.50 -1.39
N ASP A 55 3.71 -49.94 -0.52
CA ASP A 55 4.06 -50.73 0.66
C ASP A 55 4.73 -52.08 0.31
N LYS A 56 4.44 -52.64 -0.87
CA LYS A 56 5.07 -53.88 -1.38
C LYS A 56 6.43 -53.65 -2.03
N GLU A 57 6.69 -52.46 -2.57
CA GLU A 57 7.99 -52.11 -3.15
C GLU A 57 8.99 -51.71 -2.07
N ASP A 58 8.56 -50.96 -1.06
CA ASP A 58 9.39 -50.60 0.11
C ASP A 58 9.80 -51.81 0.96
N GLY A 59 9.07 -52.92 0.85
CA GLY A 59 9.37 -54.20 1.52
C GLY A 59 10.51 -55.02 0.90
N LYS A 60 10.99 -54.69 -0.32
CA LYS A 60 12.02 -55.49 -1.03
C LYS A 60 13.44 -54.95 -0.90
N THR A 61 13.63 -53.71 -0.44
CA THR A 61 14.95 -53.10 -0.24
C THR A 61 15.26 -52.89 1.24
N LYS A 62 15.17 -53.94 2.07
CA LYS A 62 15.81 -53.98 3.41
C LYS A 62 15.79 -55.39 4.00
N LYS A 63 16.76 -56.21 3.61
CA LYS A 63 17.26 -57.31 4.44
C LYS A 63 18.78 -57.24 4.52
N LYS A 64 19.28 -56.65 5.61
CA LYS A 64 20.35 -57.16 6.50
C LYS A 64 20.89 -56.02 7.38
N SER A 65 20.49 -56.01 8.65
CA SER A 65 21.43 -56.12 9.77
C SER A 65 20.67 -56.34 11.07
N ASN A 66 20.97 -57.47 11.70
CA ASN A 66 20.54 -57.87 13.03
C ASN A 66 20.91 -56.84 14.11
N ASN A 67 20.05 -56.63 15.10
CA ASN A 67 20.20 -57.17 16.47
C ASN A 67 19.39 -56.34 17.48
N ASN A 68 18.55 -57.06 18.24
CA ASN A 68 18.28 -56.93 19.68
C ASN A 68 17.73 -55.56 20.17
N ARG A 69 16.58 -55.45 20.84
CA ARG A 69 16.05 -56.30 21.91
C ARG A 69 14.53 -56.15 22.03
N SER A 70 13.92 -57.30 22.30
CA SER A 70 12.66 -57.54 22.99
C SER A 70 12.44 -56.67 24.24
N PHE A 71 11.20 -56.25 24.52
CA PHE A 71 10.38 -56.85 25.59
C PHE A 71 8.96 -56.26 25.61
N ASP A 72 8.03 -57.07 26.10
CA ASP A 72 6.60 -57.09 25.84
C ASP A 72 5.72 -56.08 26.62
N ILE A 73 4.58 -55.80 25.98
CA ILE A 73 3.20 -55.65 26.52
C ILE A 73 3.07 -55.95 28.02
N VAL A 74 2.45 -55.05 28.81
CA VAL A 74 1.11 -55.23 29.44
C VAL A 74 0.57 -53.89 30.00
N ASP A 75 -0.71 -53.60 29.75
CA ASP A 75 -1.55 -52.79 30.65
C ASP A 75 -1.64 -53.46 32.03
N PRO A 76 -1.73 -52.71 33.14
CA PRO A 76 -3.00 -52.76 33.86
C PRO A 76 -3.42 -51.44 34.54
N ARG A 77 -4.73 -51.35 34.74
CA ARG A 77 -5.42 -50.40 35.61
C ARG A 77 -4.92 -50.47 37.07
N VAL A 78 -5.15 -49.35 37.78
CA VAL A 78 -5.29 -49.15 39.24
C VAL A 78 -4.05 -48.61 39.99
N ALA A 79 -4.34 -47.64 40.89
CA ALA A 79 -3.49 -46.87 41.81
C ALA A 79 -2.82 -45.64 41.17
N GLY A 80 -3.15 -44.38 41.51
CA GLY A 80 -3.48 -43.80 42.81
C GLY A 80 -2.27 -43.00 43.31
N LEU A 81 -2.49 -41.76 43.77
CA LEU A 81 -1.54 -40.73 44.31
C LEU A 81 -1.36 -39.53 43.35
N GLN A 82 -2.16 -38.47 43.47
CA GLN A 82 -2.07 -37.36 44.43
C GLN A 82 -0.81 -36.48 44.30
N LYS A 83 -1.09 -35.15 44.16
CA LYS A 83 -0.27 -33.99 44.61
C LYS A 83 0.93 -33.65 43.68
N LYS A 84 1.17 -32.41 43.23
CA LYS A 84 0.72 -31.07 43.65
C LYS A 84 0.66 -30.12 42.45
N SER A 85 -0.41 -29.34 42.43
CA SER A 85 -0.47 -28.01 41.83
C SER A 85 0.61 -27.09 42.41
N ASN A 86 1.24 -26.27 41.57
CA ASN A 86 1.51 -24.88 41.93
C ASN A 86 1.45 -23.99 40.69
N LYS A 87 0.46 -23.11 40.75
CA LYS A 87 0.06 -22.12 39.77
C LYS A 87 0.49 -20.75 40.31
N SER A 88 1.19 -20.01 39.45
CA SER A 88 1.06 -18.58 39.23
C SER A 88 1.63 -17.52 40.19
N THR A 89 2.04 -16.44 39.51
CA THR A 89 1.95 -15.01 39.84
C THR A 89 3.06 -14.35 40.66
N LYS A 90 3.88 -13.58 39.94
CA LYS A 90 4.27 -12.18 40.19
C LYS A 90 4.44 -11.57 38.78
N ARG A 91 3.63 -10.65 38.25
CA ARG A 91 3.33 -9.26 38.65
C ARG A 91 4.59 -8.48 38.98
N ASP A 92 5.13 -7.80 37.97
CA ASP A 92 5.86 -6.55 38.16
C ASP A 92 5.33 -5.52 37.16
N ALA A 93 4.89 -4.41 37.73
CA ALA A 93 4.43 -3.21 37.08
C ALA A 93 5.64 -2.33 36.77
N ILE A 94 5.76 -1.81 35.56
CA ILE A 94 6.69 -0.72 35.26
C ILE A 94 5.90 0.43 34.64
N LYS A 95 6.04 1.57 35.33
CA LYS A 95 5.45 2.87 35.11
C LYS A 95 5.87 3.47 33.77
N GLU A 96 4.90 4.12 33.14
CA GLU A 96 5.07 5.18 32.16
C GLU A 96 5.99 6.28 32.70
N THR A 97 6.97 6.69 31.89
CA THR A 97 7.52 8.05 31.93
C THR A 97 7.44 8.63 30.53
N ARG A 98 6.84 9.81 30.45
CA ARG A 98 6.70 10.64 29.27
C ARG A 98 7.99 11.42 29.09
N TYR A 99 8.57 11.39 27.90
CA TYR A 99 9.46 12.44 27.42
C TYR A 99 9.01 12.82 26.01
N ASN A 100 8.51 14.06 25.91
CA ASN A 100 8.56 14.85 24.69
C ASN A 100 10.02 15.28 24.55
N ASP A 101 10.65 14.94 23.44
CA ASP A 101 11.64 15.84 22.86
C ASP A 101 11.66 15.70 21.34
N SER A 102 11.66 16.85 20.71
CA SER A 102 11.61 17.07 19.28
C SER A 102 12.99 17.55 18.90
N ASP A 103 13.78 16.72 18.22
CA ASP A 103 14.87 17.28 17.43
C ASP A 103 15.15 16.50 16.15
N SER A 104 15.34 17.29 15.11
CA SER A 104 15.40 16.90 13.70
C SER A 104 16.68 17.49 13.14
N GLU A 105 17.75 16.72 13.10
CA GLU A 105 18.98 17.13 12.40
C GLU A 105 19.46 16.04 11.44
N SER A 106 19.80 16.51 10.26
CA SER A 106 20.21 15.76 9.08
C SER A 106 21.68 16.06 8.82
N GLU A 107 22.54 15.04 8.80
CA GLU A 107 23.92 15.17 8.35
C GLU A 107 24.09 14.67 6.91
N GLN A 108 24.73 15.50 6.09
CA GLN A 108 25.43 15.13 4.86
C GLN A 108 26.86 15.67 4.94
N GLU A 109 27.81 14.78 4.66
CA GLU A 109 29.23 15.06 4.45
C GLU A 109 29.48 15.90 3.19
N GLN A 110 30.42 16.86 3.25
CA GLN A 110 31.63 16.87 2.43
C GLN A 110 32.58 18.02 2.81
N GLY A 111 33.86 17.67 2.95
CA GLY A 111 34.92 18.52 3.49
C GLY A 111 35.45 19.61 2.56
N GLY A 112 36.26 20.49 3.16
CA GLY A 112 36.98 21.56 2.47
C GLY A 112 37.64 22.55 3.42
N PHE A 113 38.63 22.07 4.17
CA PHE A 113 39.90 22.72 4.50
C PHE A 113 40.00 24.25 4.30
N PHE A 114 39.86 25.04 5.38
CA PHE A 114 40.75 26.16 5.73
C PHE A 114 40.56 26.54 7.21
N GLU A 115 41.65 26.89 7.85
CA GLU A 115 41.89 27.07 9.28
C GLU A 115 41.84 28.57 9.68
N GLU A 116 41.81 28.82 10.99
CA GLU A 116 41.88 30.10 11.75
C GLU A 116 40.63 31.00 11.77
N GLU A 117 40.30 31.73 12.84
CA GLU A 117 40.42 31.63 14.31
C GLU A 117 39.59 32.82 14.85
N ASP A 118 38.89 32.59 15.96
CA ASP A 118 38.50 33.52 17.01
C ASP A 118 37.25 34.45 16.96
N SER A 119 36.66 34.50 18.16
CA SER A 119 35.70 35.41 18.79
C SER A 119 34.23 34.98 18.88
N GLU A 120 33.94 34.42 20.06
CA GLU A 120 32.63 34.19 20.67
C GLU A 120 31.89 35.49 21.01
N ALA A 121 30.55 35.50 20.84
CA ALA A 121 29.61 36.14 21.76
C ALA A 121 28.17 35.68 21.47
N SER A 122 27.41 35.53 22.56
CA SER A 122 26.17 34.79 22.75
C SER A 122 24.86 35.43 22.25
N ASP A 123 23.89 34.52 22.07
CA ASP A 123 22.44 34.60 22.34
C ASP A 123 21.48 35.41 21.44
N ASN A 124 20.68 34.61 20.71
CA ASN A 124 19.23 34.68 20.48
C ASN A 124 18.48 36.00 20.70
N GLU A 125 17.77 36.44 19.64
CA GLU A 125 16.31 36.47 19.63
C GLU A 125 15.75 36.68 18.21
N ASN A 126 14.60 36.07 17.94
CA ASN A 126 13.88 36.08 16.67
C ASN A 126 13.45 37.51 16.28
N GLU A 127 14.09 38.09 15.28
CA GLU A 127 13.47 39.11 14.44
C GLU A 127 13.52 38.71 12.97
N SER A 128 12.36 38.89 12.34
CA SER A 128 12.05 38.76 10.93
C SER A 128 13.25 38.93 9.98
N ARG A 129 13.30 38.10 8.93
CA ARG A 129 14.15 38.27 7.74
C ARG A 129 13.77 39.53 6.94
N SER A 130 13.88 40.70 7.56
CA SER A 130 14.27 41.92 6.89
C SER A 130 15.79 41.87 6.86
N HIS A 131 16.38 41.44 5.74
CA HIS A 131 17.77 41.79 5.48
C HIS A 131 17.92 43.28 5.75
N GLY A 132 18.66 43.62 6.81
CA GLY A 132 18.80 44.97 7.29
C GLY A 132 19.08 45.88 6.11
N LYS A 133 18.17 46.81 5.85
CA LYS A 133 18.57 48.08 5.26
C LYS A 133 19.58 48.63 6.25
N GLY A 134 20.86 48.35 6.03
CA GLY A 134 21.94 48.88 6.85
C GLY A 134 21.67 50.36 6.99
N LYS A 135 21.42 50.81 8.22
CA LYS A 135 21.09 52.21 8.49
C LYS A 135 22.21 53.02 7.83
N LYS A 136 21.87 53.86 6.84
CA LYS A 136 22.85 54.69 6.16
C LYS A 136 23.56 55.51 7.23
N LYS A 137 24.89 55.43 7.33
CA LYS A 137 25.67 56.17 8.33
C LYS A 137 25.42 57.69 8.23
N ASN A 138 24.98 58.19 7.07
CA ASN A 138 24.43 59.53 6.86
C ASN A 138 23.47 59.58 5.66
N LYS A 139 22.57 60.57 5.60
CA LYS A 139 21.59 60.76 4.50
C LYS A 139 22.25 60.94 3.12
N HIS A 140 23.48 61.47 3.10
CA HIS A 140 24.26 61.75 1.89
C HIS A 140 25.29 60.66 1.55
N ALA A 141 25.34 59.56 2.30
CA ALA A 141 26.27 58.48 2.00
C ALA A 141 25.76 57.63 0.82
N PRO A 142 26.63 57.27 -0.16
CA PRO A 142 26.28 56.34 -1.22
C PRO A 142 25.98 54.94 -0.65
N THR A 143 25.15 54.18 -1.36
CA THR A 143 24.81 52.81 -0.99
C THR A 143 25.64 51.83 -1.79
N GLU A 144 26.40 50.97 -1.10
CA GLU A 144 27.14 49.88 -1.72
C GLU A 144 26.22 48.71 -2.08
N THR A 145 26.37 48.17 -3.28
CA THR A 145 25.63 46.99 -3.77
C THR A 145 26.62 45.96 -4.30
N SER A 146 26.41 44.68 -4.00
CA SER A 146 27.30 43.60 -4.44
C SER A 146 27.37 43.48 -5.98
N SER A 147 28.58 43.47 -6.54
CA SER A 147 28.84 43.28 -7.97
C SER A 147 28.50 41.87 -8.48
N LYS A 148 28.37 40.88 -7.58
CA LYS A 148 28.02 39.49 -7.93
C LYS A 148 26.60 39.37 -8.50
N LYS A 149 25.73 40.35 -8.24
CA LYS A 149 24.35 40.37 -8.74
C LYS A 149 24.22 41.40 -9.85
N LYS A 150 23.85 40.95 -11.06
CA LYS A 150 23.53 41.84 -12.18
C LYS A 150 22.40 42.80 -11.80
N VAL A 151 22.51 44.06 -12.20
CA VAL A 151 21.48 45.08 -11.98
C VAL A 151 20.23 44.72 -12.81
N SER A 152 19.02 44.92 -12.27
CA SER A 152 17.79 44.69 -13.03
C SER A 152 17.64 45.72 -14.14
N ARG A 153 17.30 45.28 -15.36
CA ARG A 153 17.09 46.17 -16.51
C ARG A 153 15.87 47.09 -16.34
N VAL A 154 14.89 46.68 -15.52
CA VAL A 154 13.67 47.44 -15.21
C VAL A 154 13.69 47.83 -13.73
N ARG A 155 13.40 49.11 -13.44
CA ARG A 155 13.26 49.62 -12.07
C ARG A 155 11.95 49.10 -11.46
N GLN A 156 12.02 48.61 -10.22
CA GLN A 156 10.82 48.27 -9.45
C GLN A 156 10.19 49.58 -8.96
N VAL A 157 8.96 49.86 -9.38
CA VAL A 157 8.21 51.03 -8.93
C VAL A 157 7.47 50.63 -7.65
N PRO A 158 7.69 51.32 -6.51
CA PRO A 158 6.98 51.00 -5.27
C PRO A 158 5.46 51.18 -5.49
N GLY A 159 4.68 50.15 -5.15
CA GLY A 159 3.22 50.12 -5.34
C GLY A 159 2.74 49.55 -6.68
N LEU A 160 3.65 49.23 -7.61
CA LEU A 160 3.30 48.52 -8.85
C LEU A 160 3.86 47.09 -8.79
N ASP A 161 2.99 46.13 -8.53
CA ASP A 161 3.37 44.72 -8.47
C ASP A 161 3.93 44.26 -9.82
N ASN A 162 5.20 43.85 -9.82
CA ASN A 162 5.86 43.35 -11.03
C ASN A 162 5.05 42.20 -11.62
N PRO A 163 4.73 42.21 -12.93
CA PRO A 163 3.92 41.16 -13.57
C PRO A 163 4.57 39.77 -13.53
N LYS A 164 5.85 39.67 -13.14
CA LYS A 164 6.53 38.41 -12.85
C LYS A 164 6.01 37.68 -11.61
N TYR A 165 5.28 38.37 -10.72
CA TYR A 165 4.63 37.79 -9.53
C TYR A 165 3.12 37.65 -9.68
N LYS A 166 2.53 38.20 -10.75
CA LYS A 166 1.22 37.71 -11.24
C LYS A 166 1.49 36.31 -11.76
N THR A 167 0.67 35.35 -11.34
CA THR A 167 0.82 33.92 -11.61
C THR A 167 1.48 33.66 -12.96
N LEU A 168 2.53 32.82 -12.99
CA LEU A 168 3.27 32.43 -14.21
C LEU A 168 2.34 32.07 -15.37
N TYR A 169 1.11 31.64 -15.05
CA TYR A 169 0.04 31.38 -15.96
C TYR A 169 -0.95 32.57 -15.95
N GLN A 170 -0.94 33.33 -17.04
CA GLN A 170 -2.01 34.27 -17.42
C GLN A 170 -3.16 33.55 -18.15
N ASP A 171 -3.04 32.23 -18.32
CA ASP A 171 -4.06 31.41 -18.93
C ASP A 171 -5.18 31.18 -17.91
N ILE A 172 -6.38 31.57 -18.31
CA ILE A 172 -7.63 31.47 -17.55
C ILE A 172 -7.85 30.04 -17.03
N ARG A 173 -7.37 29.02 -17.76
CA ARG A 173 -7.46 27.61 -17.33
C ARG A 173 -6.69 27.33 -16.03
N PHE A 174 -5.67 28.12 -15.74
CA PHE A 174 -4.81 27.99 -14.56
C PHE A 174 -4.95 29.18 -13.62
N ASP A 175 -5.91 30.08 -13.88
CA ASP A 175 -6.19 31.20 -12.99
C ASP A 175 -6.79 30.68 -11.68
N THR A 176 -6.13 31.01 -10.58
CA THR A 176 -6.53 30.60 -9.24
C THR A 176 -7.85 31.24 -8.81
N ALA A 177 -8.26 32.35 -9.44
CA ALA A 177 -9.52 33.04 -9.17
C ALA A 177 -10.76 32.23 -9.58
N LEU A 178 -10.65 31.36 -10.59
CA LEU A 178 -11.76 30.48 -11.01
C LEU A 178 -11.98 29.26 -10.11
N GLY A 179 -11.08 29.02 -9.14
CA GLY A 179 -11.20 27.94 -8.17
C GLY A 179 -10.96 26.54 -8.75
N LYS A 180 -11.11 25.51 -7.90
CA LYS A 180 -10.94 24.10 -8.31
C LYS A 180 -12.26 23.59 -8.89
N ALA A 181 -12.19 22.91 -10.03
CA ALA A 181 -13.37 22.31 -10.65
C ALA A 181 -13.95 21.17 -9.78
N ASP A 182 -15.28 21.04 -9.77
CA ASP A 182 -15.95 19.93 -9.10
C ASP A 182 -15.75 18.64 -9.90
N LEU A 183 -14.84 17.81 -9.41
CA LEU A 183 -14.48 16.53 -10.01
C LEU A 183 -15.69 15.59 -10.16
N ASN A 184 -16.70 15.69 -9.28
CA ASN A 184 -17.87 14.83 -9.33
C ASN A 184 -18.80 15.22 -10.48
N LYS A 185 -18.92 16.51 -10.76
CA LYS A 185 -19.71 17.01 -11.89
C LYS A 185 -19.02 16.63 -13.20
N ILE A 186 -17.72 16.88 -13.31
CA ILE A 186 -16.90 16.45 -14.45
C ILE A 186 -17.05 14.95 -14.69
N ARG A 187 -16.96 14.14 -13.63
CA ARG A 187 -17.09 12.68 -13.75
C ARG A 187 -18.44 12.26 -14.37
N LYS A 188 -19.53 12.95 -14.03
CA LYS A 188 -20.87 12.71 -14.60
C LYS A 188 -20.96 13.19 -16.04
N ASP A 189 -20.49 14.40 -16.32
CA ASP A 189 -20.54 15.01 -17.65
C ASP A 189 -19.76 14.18 -18.68
N TYR A 190 -18.64 13.58 -18.27
CA TYR A 190 -17.79 12.73 -19.10
C TYR A 190 -17.98 11.23 -18.85
N LYS A 191 -19.12 10.81 -18.31
CA LYS A 191 -19.39 9.37 -18.04
C LYS A 191 -19.41 8.53 -19.32
N PHE A 192 -19.84 9.12 -20.44
CA PHE A 192 -19.87 8.45 -21.75
C PHE A 192 -18.50 7.92 -22.19
N LEU A 193 -17.39 8.53 -21.75
CA LEU A 193 -16.03 8.07 -22.10
C LEU A 193 -15.75 6.64 -21.62
N ASP A 194 -16.48 6.13 -20.63
CA ASP A 194 -16.32 4.75 -20.20
C ASP A 194 -16.80 3.78 -21.27
N GLU A 195 -17.90 4.08 -21.94
CA GLU A 195 -18.42 3.27 -23.06
C GLU A 195 -17.42 3.23 -24.21
N TYR A 196 -16.77 4.35 -24.52
CA TYR A 196 -15.70 4.41 -25.53
C TYR A 196 -14.51 3.53 -25.16
N ARG A 197 -14.05 3.59 -23.90
CA ARG A 197 -12.94 2.75 -23.42
C ARG A 197 -13.29 1.26 -23.44
N GLU A 198 -14.52 0.90 -23.09
CA GLU A 198 -14.99 -0.49 -23.16
C GLU A 198 -14.99 -0.99 -24.60
N ASN A 199 -15.49 -0.17 -25.53
CA ASN A 199 -15.48 -0.49 -26.96
C ASN A 199 -14.04 -0.64 -27.51
N GLU A 200 -13.13 0.23 -27.12
CA GLU A 200 -11.72 0.17 -27.49
C GLU A 200 -11.05 -1.12 -26.98
N ILE A 201 -11.26 -1.48 -25.70
CA ILE A 201 -10.77 -2.75 -25.14
C ILE A 201 -11.34 -3.94 -25.92
N ASN A 202 -12.63 -3.91 -26.25
CA ASN A 202 -13.27 -4.98 -27.03
C ASN A 202 -12.70 -5.08 -28.44
N GLN A 203 -12.42 -3.96 -29.10
CA GLN A 203 -11.77 -3.92 -30.41
C GLN A 203 -10.38 -4.53 -30.35
N ILE A 204 -9.53 -4.11 -29.41
CA ILE A 204 -8.17 -4.66 -29.26
C ILE A 204 -8.22 -6.16 -28.96
N ASN A 205 -9.09 -6.59 -28.04
CA ASN A 205 -9.27 -8.01 -27.73
C ASN A 205 -9.77 -8.80 -28.95
N SER A 206 -10.65 -8.23 -29.77
CA SER A 206 -11.11 -8.89 -31.00
C SER A 206 -9.97 -9.09 -32.00
N ILE A 207 -9.10 -8.09 -32.15
CA ILE A 207 -7.89 -8.18 -32.99
C ILE A 207 -6.95 -9.27 -32.48
N LEU A 208 -6.70 -9.30 -31.16
CA LEU A 208 -5.86 -10.31 -30.52
C LEU A 208 -6.44 -11.72 -30.59
N LYS A 209 -7.77 -11.87 -30.55
CA LYS A 209 -8.47 -13.16 -30.67
C LYS A 209 -8.49 -13.68 -32.11
N ASN A 210 -8.48 -12.80 -33.11
CA ASN A 210 -8.52 -13.17 -34.52
C ASN A 210 -7.17 -13.73 -35.00
N PRO A 211 -7.03 -15.06 -35.23
CA PRO A 211 -5.73 -15.67 -35.54
C PRO A 211 -5.17 -15.19 -36.88
N LYS A 212 -6.04 -14.85 -37.83
CA LYS A 212 -5.64 -14.34 -39.16
C LYS A 212 -4.95 -12.98 -39.10
N VAL A 213 -5.33 -12.13 -38.15
CA VAL A 213 -4.74 -10.81 -37.95
C VAL A 213 -3.51 -10.95 -37.07
N LYS A 214 -3.63 -11.70 -35.97
CA LYS A 214 -2.52 -12.00 -35.06
C LYS A 214 -1.31 -12.60 -35.78
N ASN A 215 -1.51 -13.58 -36.67
CA ASN A 215 -0.41 -14.24 -37.40
C ASN A 215 0.27 -13.34 -38.45
N LYS A 216 -0.37 -12.23 -38.83
CA LYS A 216 0.22 -11.24 -39.76
C LYS A 216 0.99 -10.14 -39.05
N MET A 217 0.77 -9.98 -37.75
CA MET A 217 1.42 -8.96 -36.93
C MET A 217 2.75 -9.47 -36.37
N SER A 218 3.66 -8.55 -36.09
CA SER A 218 4.89 -8.86 -35.38
C SER A 218 4.60 -9.21 -33.92
N GLN A 219 5.44 -10.05 -33.31
CA GLN A 219 5.33 -10.36 -31.88
C GLN A 219 5.39 -9.11 -31.01
N LYS A 220 6.12 -8.06 -31.43
CA LYS A 220 6.16 -6.77 -30.74
C LYS A 220 4.80 -6.08 -30.74
N GLU A 221 4.14 -6.01 -31.89
CA GLU A 221 2.83 -5.38 -32.05
C GLU A 221 1.76 -6.11 -31.21
N ILE A 222 1.83 -7.43 -31.15
CA ILE A 222 0.94 -8.24 -30.31
C ILE A 222 1.13 -7.86 -28.83
N ASN A 223 2.38 -7.79 -28.36
CA ASN A 223 2.68 -7.43 -26.98
C ASN A 223 2.25 -5.98 -26.67
N ASP A 224 2.41 -5.05 -27.61
CA ASP A 224 2.01 -3.66 -27.45
C ASP A 224 0.47 -3.55 -27.32
N LEU A 225 -0.28 -4.28 -28.16
CA LEU A 225 -1.74 -4.36 -28.08
C LEU A 225 -2.21 -5.01 -26.77
N GLU A 226 -1.57 -6.09 -26.34
CA GLU A 226 -1.87 -6.75 -25.06
C GLU A 226 -1.61 -5.80 -23.87
N TYR A 227 -0.50 -5.07 -23.92
CA TYR A 227 -0.15 -4.06 -22.92
C TYR A 227 -1.18 -2.92 -22.90
N GLU A 228 -1.56 -2.42 -24.06
CA GLU A 228 -2.56 -1.36 -24.20
C GLU A 228 -3.92 -1.79 -23.63
N ALA A 229 -4.43 -2.96 -24.04
CA ALA A 229 -5.68 -3.53 -23.52
C ALA A 229 -5.64 -3.67 -22.00
N LYS A 230 -4.52 -4.16 -21.45
CA LYS A 230 -4.32 -4.29 -19.99
C LYS A 230 -4.30 -2.94 -19.30
N SER A 231 -3.65 -1.93 -19.90
CA SER A 231 -3.54 -0.58 -19.34
C SER A 231 -4.92 0.11 -19.30
N LEU A 232 -5.70 0.00 -20.38
CA LEU A 232 -7.04 0.56 -20.50
C LEU A 232 -8.00 -0.12 -19.51
N LYS A 233 -7.95 -1.46 -19.43
CA LYS A 233 -8.75 -2.25 -18.47
C LYS A 233 -8.43 -1.85 -17.03
N SER A 234 -7.15 -1.69 -16.68
CA SER A 234 -6.71 -1.27 -15.34
C SER A 234 -7.19 0.15 -15.01
N ARG A 235 -7.09 1.09 -15.96
CA ARG A 235 -7.56 2.47 -15.79
C ARG A 235 -9.07 2.52 -15.57
N LEU A 236 -9.82 1.77 -16.37
CA LEU A 236 -11.28 1.66 -16.27
C LEU A 236 -11.71 1.03 -14.93
N ASP A 237 -11.07 -0.07 -14.51
CA ASP A 237 -11.35 -0.71 -13.23
C ASP A 237 -11.05 0.25 -12.06
N SER A 238 -9.98 1.03 -12.15
CA SER A 238 -9.65 2.05 -11.15
C SER A 238 -10.71 3.16 -11.07
N LEU A 239 -11.31 3.56 -12.19
CA LEU A 239 -12.40 4.53 -12.22
C LEU A 239 -13.68 3.94 -11.62
N LYS A 240 -14.08 2.74 -12.03
CA LYS A 240 -15.25 2.03 -11.46
C LYS A 240 -15.11 1.85 -9.94
N ASN A 241 -13.91 1.53 -9.47
CA ASN A 241 -13.64 1.41 -8.04
C ASN A 241 -13.81 2.74 -7.30
N LYS A 242 -13.41 3.88 -7.89
CA LYS A 242 -13.63 5.21 -7.30
C LYS A 242 -15.11 5.59 -7.27
N ASP A 243 -15.84 5.30 -8.33
CA ASP A 243 -17.29 5.57 -8.40
C ASP A 243 -18.03 4.75 -7.35
N LEU A 244 -17.70 3.46 -7.22
CA LEU A 244 -18.27 2.58 -6.19
C LEU A 244 -18.01 3.13 -4.79
N GLN A 245 -16.79 3.59 -4.50
CA GLN A 245 -16.46 4.19 -3.21
C GLN A 245 -17.32 5.42 -2.93
N GLN A 246 -17.46 6.31 -3.92
CA GLN A 246 -18.28 7.49 -3.80
C GLN A 246 -19.76 7.15 -3.58
N GLU A 247 -20.28 6.17 -4.32
CA GLU A 247 -21.66 5.71 -4.21
C GLU A 247 -21.94 5.15 -2.82
N VAL A 248 -21.09 4.24 -2.33
CA VAL A 248 -21.21 3.64 -0.99
C VAL A 248 -21.20 4.72 0.10
N LEU A 249 -20.28 5.68 0.01
CA LEU A 249 -20.23 6.79 0.96
C LEU A 249 -21.45 7.70 0.85
N SER A 250 -21.98 7.91 -0.35
CA SER A 250 -23.18 8.71 -0.56
C SER A 250 -24.42 8.04 0.03
N LYS A 251 -24.59 6.73 -0.17
CA LYS A 251 -25.66 5.90 0.40
C LYS A 251 -25.61 5.93 1.93
N TYR A 252 -24.43 5.67 2.50
CA TYR A 252 -24.25 5.71 3.94
C TYR A 252 -24.55 7.10 4.53
N LYS A 253 -24.14 8.17 3.85
CA LYS A 253 -24.47 9.54 4.29
C LYS A 253 -25.96 9.82 4.21
N GLN A 254 -26.66 9.33 3.19
CA GLN A 254 -28.11 9.50 3.05
C GLN A 254 -28.86 8.77 4.16
N GLU A 255 -28.52 7.51 4.46
CA GLU A 255 -29.13 6.71 5.52
C GLU A 255 -28.96 7.31 6.92
N ASN A 256 -27.82 7.95 7.18
CA ASN A 256 -27.50 8.51 8.50
C ASN A 256 -27.83 10.01 8.63
N LYS A 257 -28.28 10.67 7.55
CA LYS A 257 -28.60 12.11 7.53
C LYS A 257 -29.70 12.51 8.53
N GLY A 258 -30.59 11.57 8.89
CA GLY A 258 -31.72 11.82 9.80
C GLY A 258 -31.48 11.52 11.28
N LYS A 259 -30.39 10.82 11.65
CA LYS A 259 -30.19 10.37 13.04
C LYS A 259 -29.57 11.42 13.96
N ASN A 260 -28.70 12.28 13.42
CA ASN A 260 -27.87 13.20 14.22
C ASN A 260 -28.12 14.69 13.92
N GLY A 261 -29.17 15.05 13.18
CA GLY A 261 -29.58 16.44 12.93
C GLY A 261 -28.57 17.36 12.21
N GLY A 262 -27.37 16.87 11.88
CA GLY A 262 -26.25 17.66 11.35
C GLY A 262 -25.50 16.98 10.20
N LYS A 263 -24.60 17.75 9.56
CA LYS A 263 -23.73 17.26 8.48
C LYS A 263 -22.85 16.13 9.02
N PHE A 264 -23.06 14.92 8.50
CA PHE A 264 -22.37 13.73 8.96
C PHE A 264 -20.99 13.59 8.30
N TYR A 265 -19.93 13.76 9.10
CA TYR A 265 -18.54 13.64 8.66
C TYR A 265 -17.96 12.32 9.16
N LEU A 266 -17.56 11.45 8.22
CA LEU A 266 -16.84 10.22 8.53
C LEU A 266 -15.34 10.47 8.55
N LYS A 267 -14.65 9.91 9.55
CA LYS A 267 -13.18 9.82 9.50
C LYS A 267 -12.76 8.97 8.31
N LYS A 268 -11.58 9.22 7.74
CA LYS A 268 -11.04 8.42 6.61
C LYS A 268 -10.99 6.92 6.94
N SER A 269 -10.66 6.56 8.17
CA SER A 269 -10.68 5.17 8.65
C SER A 269 -12.08 4.55 8.63
N GLU A 270 -13.11 5.30 9.01
CA GLU A 270 -14.50 4.84 8.99
C GLU A 270 -15.03 4.71 7.55
N GLN A 271 -14.70 5.67 6.68
CA GLN A 271 -15.00 5.58 5.24
C GLN A 271 -14.42 4.30 4.63
N ARG A 272 -13.15 3.99 4.94
CA ARG A 272 -12.47 2.77 4.50
C ARG A 272 -13.18 1.51 5.01
N LYS A 273 -13.58 1.46 6.28
CA LYS A 273 -14.34 0.33 6.85
C LYS A 273 -15.68 0.11 6.14
N ILE A 274 -16.43 1.18 5.85
CA ILE A 274 -17.71 1.09 5.14
C ILE A 274 -17.50 0.56 3.71
N ILE A 275 -16.50 1.09 3.00
CA ILE A 275 -16.14 0.64 1.65
C ILE A 275 -15.73 -0.84 1.68
N GLN A 276 -14.86 -1.25 2.61
CA GLN A 276 -14.39 -2.63 2.71
C GLN A 276 -15.53 -3.59 3.04
N LYS A 277 -16.42 -3.22 3.97
CA LYS A 277 -17.61 -4.00 4.29
C LYS A 277 -18.47 -4.23 3.04
N HIS A 278 -18.76 -3.15 2.30
CA HIS A 278 -19.53 -3.25 1.05
C HIS A 278 -18.81 -4.11 -0.01
N LYS A 279 -17.49 -3.93 -0.20
CA LYS A 279 -16.72 -4.74 -1.14
C LYS A 279 -16.75 -6.22 -0.74
N PHE A 280 -16.58 -6.55 0.54
CA PHE A 280 -16.61 -7.92 1.04
C PHE A 280 -17.99 -8.57 0.91
N GLU A 281 -19.07 -7.85 1.23
CA GLU A 281 -20.45 -8.34 1.08
C GLU A 281 -20.80 -8.69 -0.37
N ASN A 282 -20.28 -7.92 -1.33
CA ASN A 282 -20.50 -8.13 -2.76
C ASN A 282 -19.51 -9.10 -3.44
N MET A 283 -18.58 -9.70 -2.70
CA MET A 283 -17.67 -10.71 -3.25
C MET A 283 -18.31 -12.10 -3.30
N LYS A 284 -17.81 -12.94 -4.22
CA LYS A 284 -18.15 -14.37 -4.27
C LYS A 284 -17.73 -15.07 -2.97
N THR A 285 -18.42 -16.15 -2.58
CA THR A 285 -18.08 -16.93 -1.36
C THR A 285 -16.64 -17.44 -1.39
N SER A 286 -16.22 -18.03 -2.51
CA SER A 286 -14.84 -18.50 -2.71
C SER A 286 -13.80 -17.39 -2.59
N GLN A 287 -14.10 -16.19 -3.12
CA GLN A 287 -13.23 -15.02 -2.98
C GLN A 287 -13.16 -14.53 -1.53
N ARG A 288 -14.30 -14.48 -0.83
CA ARG A 288 -14.36 -14.12 0.59
C ARG A 288 -13.52 -15.07 1.46
N GLU A 289 -13.63 -16.37 1.23
CA GLU A 289 -12.84 -17.38 1.94
C GLU A 289 -11.34 -17.21 1.66
N LYS A 290 -10.94 -17.03 0.41
CA LYS A 290 -9.54 -16.75 0.02
C LYS A 290 -9.00 -15.48 0.71
N VAL A 291 -9.78 -14.40 0.76
CA VAL A 291 -9.42 -13.16 1.47
C VAL A 291 -9.21 -13.43 2.97
N VAL A 292 -10.15 -14.13 3.61
CA VAL A 292 -10.11 -14.44 5.05
C VAL A 292 -8.93 -15.35 5.38
N GLU A 293 -8.69 -16.38 4.57
CA GLU A 293 -7.58 -17.31 4.74
C GLU A 293 -6.23 -16.59 4.60
N ARG A 294 -6.08 -15.74 3.57
CA ARG A 294 -4.87 -14.92 3.39
C ARG A 294 -4.66 -13.98 4.57
N LYS A 295 -5.73 -13.34 5.06
CA LYS A 295 -5.66 -12.49 6.27
C LYS A 295 -5.25 -13.30 7.50
N ARG A 296 -5.78 -14.51 7.67
CA ARG A 296 -5.40 -15.43 8.76
C ARG A 296 -3.92 -15.82 8.67
N LYS A 297 -3.43 -16.23 7.50
CA LYS A 297 -2.01 -16.58 7.27
C LYS A 297 -1.08 -15.40 7.54
N ARG A 298 -1.42 -14.19 7.08
CA ARG A 298 -0.63 -12.97 7.35
C ARG A 298 -0.63 -12.61 8.84
N ARG A 299 -1.77 -12.73 9.52
CA ARG A 299 -1.85 -12.48 10.98
C ARG A 299 -0.98 -13.47 11.74
N LEU A 300 -1.07 -14.76 11.42
CA LEU A 300 -0.19 -15.79 11.98
C LEU A 300 1.28 -15.47 11.70
N GLY A 301 1.65 -15.09 10.48
CA GLY A 301 3.03 -14.71 10.15
C GLY A 301 3.54 -13.50 10.93
N LYS A 302 2.68 -12.50 11.20
CA LYS A 302 3.01 -11.35 12.07
C LYS A 302 3.19 -11.79 13.52
N GLU A 303 2.27 -12.60 14.04
CA GLU A 303 2.34 -13.16 15.39
C GLU A 303 3.63 -13.99 15.57
N PHE A 304 3.97 -14.86 14.61
CA PHE A 304 5.22 -15.62 14.63
C PHE A 304 6.45 -14.71 14.60
N LYS A 305 6.46 -13.69 13.74
CA LYS A 305 7.56 -12.72 13.67
C LYS A 305 7.71 -11.96 14.99
N GLU A 306 6.63 -11.44 15.57
CA GLU A 306 6.65 -10.77 16.87
C GLU A 306 7.17 -11.69 17.97
N LEU A 307 6.77 -12.97 17.96
CA LEU A 307 7.28 -13.97 18.90
C LEU A 307 8.77 -14.30 18.70
N GLU A 308 9.28 -14.30 17.47
CA GLU A 308 10.70 -14.54 17.18
C GLU A 308 11.57 -13.36 17.62
N PHE A 309 11.12 -12.12 17.38
CA PHE A 309 11.86 -10.91 17.77
C PHE A 309 11.84 -10.65 19.29
N ASN A 310 10.82 -11.12 20.00
CA ASN A 310 10.71 -10.99 21.46
C ASN A 310 11.39 -12.13 22.24
N ARG A 311 12.07 -13.07 21.58
CA ARG A 311 12.91 -14.07 22.26
C ARG A 311 14.23 -13.40 22.68
N PRO A 312 14.63 -13.44 23.97
CA PRO A 312 15.94 -12.97 24.38
C PRO A 312 16.99 -13.78 23.62
N ARG A 313 17.93 -13.09 22.97
CA ARG A 313 19.12 -13.72 22.41
C ARG A 313 19.98 -14.18 23.59
N ASN A 314 20.01 -15.48 23.83
CA ASN A 314 21.01 -16.10 24.70
C ASN A 314 22.38 -16.08 24.02
#